data_AF-G4ZDS5-F1
#
_entry.id   AF-G4ZDS5-F1
#
_cell.length_a   1.000
_cell.length_b   1.000
_cell.length_c   1.000
_cell.angle_alpha   90.00
_cell.angle_beta   90.00
_cell.angle_gamma   90.00
#
_symmetry.space_group_name_H-M   'P 1'
#
loop_
_entity.id
_entity.type
_entity.pdbx_description
1 polymer ?
#
loop_
_entity_poly.entity_id
_entity_poly.type
_entity_poly.pdbx_seq_one_letter_code
_entity_poly.pdbx_strand_id
1 'polypeptide(L)'
;MIQTPPAAAGLVKTKHFCGMTMVQHDPQGDVIFLHHNGKKLMGEEETSKTRVWTHLQSFVFPENLASANANAAERWWRHFPEFPYVLRRQQESKHYKTTPWEELPFGDLEDRLHGFAQEAAAL
;
A
#
# COMPACT_ATOMS: atom_id res chain seq x y z
N MET A 1 3.85 -16.15 12.22
CA MET A 1 2.52 -15.54 11.97
C MET A 1 2.74 -14.08 11.65
N ILE A 2 2.26 -13.61 10.49
CA ILE A 2 2.39 -12.21 10.07
C ILE A 2 1.55 -11.35 11.02
N GLN A 3 2.20 -10.49 11.80
CA GLN A 3 1.51 -9.60 12.73
C GLN A 3 1.03 -8.33 12.01
N THR A 4 1.85 -7.82 11.09
CA THR A 4 1.63 -6.61 10.30
C THR A 4 0.46 -6.79 9.33
N PRO A 5 -0.62 -6.00 9.43
CA PRO A 5 -1.74 -6.12 8.50
C PRO A 5 -1.30 -5.70 7.10
N PRO A 6 -2.07 -6.09 6.07
CA PRO A 6 -1.88 -5.57 4.74
C PRO A 6 -1.94 -4.03 4.72
N ALA A 7 -1.07 -3.43 3.92
CA ALA A 7 -1.05 -2.02 3.61
C ALA A 7 -1.62 -1.79 2.19
N ALA A 8 -1.72 -0.52 1.79
CA ALA A 8 -2.10 -0.15 0.44
C ALA A 8 -1.11 0.87 -0.14
N ALA A 9 -0.77 0.73 -1.42
CA ALA A 9 -0.01 1.71 -2.17
C ALA A 9 -0.89 2.37 -3.23
N GLY A 10 -0.66 3.66 -3.48
CA GLY A 10 -1.42 4.38 -4.49
C GLY A 10 -1.22 5.88 -4.47
N LEU A 11 -2.24 6.59 -4.94
CA LEU A 11 -2.21 8.03 -5.16
C LEU A 11 -2.80 8.78 -3.98
N VAL A 12 -2.11 9.83 -3.53
CA VAL A 12 -2.73 10.90 -2.75
C VAL A 12 -3.13 12.04 -3.68
N LYS A 13 -4.41 12.40 -3.69
CA LYS A 13 -4.93 13.61 -4.34
C LYS A 13 -5.60 14.49 -3.30
N THR A 14 -5.07 15.69 -3.11
CA THR A 14 -5.53 16.65 -2.11
C THR A 14 -5.47 16.07 -0.70
N LYS A 15 -6.56 15.49 -0.19
CA LYS A 15 -6.65 14.82 1.13
C LYS A 15 -7.17 13.38 1.06
N HIS A 16 -7.34 12.86 -0.16
CA HIS A 16 -7.86 11.52 -0.39
C HIS A 16 -6.73 10.59 -0.81
N PHE A 17 -6.66 9.45 -0.15
CA PHE A 17 -5.82 8.34 -0.56
C PHE A 17 -6.64 7.38 -1.44
N CYS A 18 -6.09 7.00 -2.59
CA CYS A 18 -6.64 6.03 -3.51
C CYS A 18 -5.70 4.83 -3.59
N GLY A 19 -5.98 3.80 -2.79
CA GLY A 19 -5.22 2.55 -2.79
C GLY A 19 -5.57 1.70 -4.00
N MET A 20 -4.62 1.52 -4.91
CA MET A 20 -4.79 0.70 -6.13
C MET A 20 -3.98 -0.60 -6.07
N THR A 21 -3.13 -0.73 -5.05
CA THR A 21 -2.21 -1.84 -4.87
C THR A 21 -2.27 -2.32 -3.45
N MET A 22 -2.48 -3.63 -3.26
CA MET A 22 -2.36 -4.26 -1.96
C MET A 22 -0.88 -4.51 -1.66
N VAL A 23 -0.47 -4.24 -0.42
CA VAL A 23 0.90 -4.40 0.05
C VAL A 23 0.91 -5.42 1.19
N GLN A 24 1.79 -6.41 1.10
CA GLN A 24 1.96 -7.43 2.13
C GLN A 24 3.37 -7.37 2.72
N HIS A 25 3.45 -7.76 3.99
CA HIS A 25 4.67 -7.69 4.77
C HIS A 25 5.14 -9.09 5.18
N ASP A 26 6.43 -9.20 5.46
CA ASP A 26 7.01 -10.36 6.12
C ASP A 26 6.72 -10.35 7.65
N PRO A 27 7.19 -11.37 8.40
CA PRO A 27 7.03 -11.38 9.86
C PRO A 27 7.70 -10.22 10.61
N GLN A 28 8.72 -9.59 10.02
CA GLN A 28 9.47 -8.46 10.57
C GLN A 28 8.75 -7.12 10.31
N GLY A 29 7.81 -7.10 9.36
CA GLY A 29 7.05 -5.93 8.96
C GLY A 29 7.59 -5.23 7.72
N ASP A 30 8.60 -5.82 7.06
CA ASP A 30 9.14 -5.28 5.82
C ASP A 30 8.22 -5.61 4.64
N VAL A 31 8.10 -4.68 3.70
CA VAL A 31 7.30 -4.86 2.49
C VAL A 31 7.96 -5.90 1.59
N ILE A 32 7.25 -6.98 1.28
CA ILE A 32 7.75 -8.08 0.44
C ILE A 32 6.95 -8.30 -0.83
N PHE A 33 5.71 -7.81 -0.90
CA PHE A 33 4.85 -8.07 -2.03
C PHE A 33 3.89 -6.92 -2.31
N LEU A 34 3.75 -6.61 -3.60
CA LEU A 34 2.88 -5.58 -4.16
C LEU A 34 1.98 -6.22 -5.21
N HIS A 35 0.67 -6.11 -5.03
CA HIS A 35 -0.32 -6.63 -5.96
C HIS A 35 -1.13 -5.48 -6.58
N HIS A 36 -0.88 -5.18 -7.85
CA HIS A 36 -1.65 -4.20 -8.62
C HIS A 36 -3.07 -4.71 -8.87
N ASN A 37 -4.07 -4.07 -8.23
CA ASN A 37 -5.49 -4.44 -8.39
C ASN A 37 -6.20 -3.61 -9.47
N GLY A 38 -5.85 -2.32 -9.59
CA GLY A 38 -6.67 -1.34 -10.32
C GLY A 38 -6.15 -0.90 -11.70
N LYS A 39 -4.83 -0.89 -11.91
CA LYS A 39 -4.20 -0.47 -13.17
C LYS A 39 -3.07 -1.43 -13.49
N LYS A 40 -3.09 -2.03 -14.68
CA LYS A 40 -2.00 -2.90 -15.14
C LYS A 40 -0.92 -2.05 -15.80
N LEU A 41 0.32 -2.49 -15.65
CA LEU A 41 1.47 -1.91 -16.34
C LEU A 41 1.37 -2.29 -17.83
N MET A 42 1.37 -1.30 -18.71
CA MET A 42 1.28 -1.46 -20.16
C MET A 42 2.44 -0.71 -20.82
N GLY A 43 2.94 -1.21 -21.96
CA GLY A 43 4.11 -0.65 -22.67
C GLY A 43 3.83 0.54 -23.59
N GLU A 44 2.57 0.92 -23.82
CA GLU A 44 2.23 2.06 -24.70
C GLU A 44 2.57 3.43 -24.07
N GLU A 45 3.06 4.37 -24.89
CA GLU A 45 3.69 5.63 -24.46
C GLU A 45 2.81 6.60 -23.66
N GLU A 46 1.50 6.63 -23.91
CA GLU A 46 0.60 7.67 -23.38
C GLU A 46 0.06 7.37 -21.97
N THR A 47 -0.16 6.09 -21.63
CA THR A 47 -0.73 5.70 -20.32
C THR A 47 0.31 5.26 -19.29
N SER A 48 1.56 5.08 -19.73
CA SER A 48 2.69 4.53 -18.97
C SER A 48 3.50 5.55 -18.16
N LYS A 49 3.32 6.86 -18.33
CA LYS A 49 4.12 7.85 -17.56
C LYS A 49 3.46 8.34 -16.27
N THR A 50 2.17 8.07 -16.08
CA THR A 50 1.47 8.53 -14.88
C THR A 50 1.78 7.60 -13.72
N ARG A 51 2.73 8.02 -12.88
CA ARG A 51 3.08 7.37 -11.61
C ARG A 51 1.83 7.15 -10.77
N VAL A 52 1.63 5.92 -10.34
CA VAL A 52 0.46 5.40 -9.62
C VAL A 52 0.77 5.29 -8.14
N TRP A 53 2.04 5.00 -7.78
CA TRP A 53 2.50 4.95 -6.41
C TRP A 53 3.15 6.28 -6.03
N THR A 54 2.40 7.10 -5.29
CA THR A 54 2.97 8.30 -4.65
C THR A 54 3.09 8.14 -3.15
N HIS A 55 2.28 7.27 -2.52
CA HIS A 55 2.35 7.00 -1.10
C HIS A 55 2.07 5.53 -0.77
N LEU A 56 2.72 5.06 0.29
CA LEU A 56 2.36 3.84 1.02
C LEU A 56 1.52 4.21 2.23
N GLN A 57 0.33 3.62 2.36
CA GLN A 57 -0.52 3.72 3.52
C GLN A 57 -0.40 2.46 4.37
N SER A 58 0.17 2.61 5.55
CA SER A 58 0.34 1.53 6.52
C SER A 58 -0.54 1.75 7.74
N PHE A 59 -0.98 0.65 8.35
CA PHE A 59 -1.69 0.70 9.61
C PHE A 59 -0.76 1.08 10.75
N VAL A 60 -1.22 1.98 11.62
CA VAL A 60 -0.51 2.33 12.87
C VAL A 60 -1.02 1.42 13.97
N PHE A 61 -0.15 0.54 14.44
CA PHE A 61 -0.44 -0.28 15.61
C PHE A 61 -0.45 0.55 16.89
N PRO A 62 -1.57 0.61 17.64
CA PRO A 62 -1.49 1.02 19.02
C PRO A 62 -0.59 0.06 19.81
N GLU A 63 0.19 0.64 20.74
CA GLU A 63 1.21 -0.04 21.55
C GLU A 63 0.68 -1.31 22.26
N ASN A 64 -0.64 -1.39 22.50
CA ASN A 64 -1.29 -2.47 23.25
C ASN A 64 -1.91 -3.58 22.38
N LEU A 65 -1.70 -3.60 21.06
CA LEU A 65 -2.23 -4.67 20.19
C LEU A 65 -1.35 -5.92 20.15
N ALA A 66 -0.07 -5.82 20.49
CA ALA A 66 0.80 -6.99 20.58
C ALA A 66 0.35 -7.97 21.68
N SER A 67 -0.39 -7.51 22.69
CA SER A 67 -1.04 -8.35 23.70
C SER A 67 -2.40 -8.91 23.27
N ALA A 68 -2.97 -8.46 22.15
CA ALA A 68 -4.29 -8.87 21.72
C ALA A 68 -4.21 -10.07 20.77
N ASN A 69 -4.47 -11.26 21.33
CA ASN A 69 -4.81 -12.54 20.70
C ASN A 69 -4.08 -12.93 19.39
N ALA A 70 -3.48 -14.11 19.33
CA ALA A 70 -2.90 -14.67 18.09
C ALA A 70 -3.94 -14.86 16.96
N ASN A 71 -5.23 -14.86 17.27
CA ASN A 71 -6.29 -14.86 16.27
C ASN A 71 -6.45 -13.48 15.62
N ALA A 72 -5.98 -13.36 14.38
CA ALA A 72 -6.12 -12.14 13.58
C ALA A 72 -7.57 -11.66 13.51
N ALA A 73 -8.55 -12.54 13.25
CA ALA A 73 -9.94 -12.14 13.11
C ALA A 73 -10.51 -11.45 14.37
N GLU A 74 -10.15 -11.96 15.55
CA GLU A 74 -10.58 -11.39 16.83
C GLU A 74 -9.85 -10.09 17.17
N ARG A 75 -8.57 -9.97 16.77
CA ARG A 75 -7.76 -8.76 16.97
C ARG A 75 -8.32 -7.57 16.20
N TRP A 76 -8.75 -7.77 14.97
CA TRP A 76 -9.17 -6.67 14.09
C TRP A 76 -10.63 -6.26 14.33
N TRP A 77 -11.55 -7.22 14.46
CA TRP A 77 -12.99 -6.94 14.58
C TRP A 77 -13.36 -6.19 15.87
N ARG A 78 -12.73 -6.56 17.00
CA ARG A 78 -13.07 -6.01 18.32
C ARG A 78 -12.54 -4.59 18.53
N HIS A 79 -11.43 -4.23 17.90
CA HIS A 79 -10.75 -2.95 18.12
C HIS A 79 -11.06 -1.92 17.03
N PHE A 80 -11.48 -2.35 15.83
CA PHE A 80 -11.73 -1.46 14.69
C PHE A 80 -13.00 -1.84 13.91
N PRO A 81 -14.21 -1.66 14.48
CA PRO A 81 -15.46 -2.01 13.81
C PRO A 81 -15.71 -1.21 12.52
N GLU A 82 -15.02 -0.08 12.32
CA GLU A 82 -15.14 0.77 11.12
C GLU A 82 -14.22 0.35 9.96
N PHE A 83 -13.38 -0.68 10.14
CA PHE A 83 -12.37 -1.11 9.16
C PHE A 83 -12.88 -1.32 7.71
N PRO A 84 -14.12 -1.80 7.44
CA PRO A 84 -14.56 -2.04 6.07
C PRO A 84 -14.75 -0.76 5.22
N TYR A 85 -14.93 0.42 5.83
CA TYR A 85 -15.39 1.62 5.12
C TYR A 85 -14.36 2.75 4.98
N VAL A 86 -13.19 2.66 5.62
CA VAL A 86 -12.34 3.84 5.89
C VAL A 86 -11.28 4.12 4.81
N LEU A 87 -11.17 3.33 3.73
CA LEU A 87 -10.12 3.53 2.71
C LEU A 87 -10.22 4.84 1.88
N ARG A 88 -11.14 5.78 2.18
CA ARG A 88 -11.37 7.01 1.40
C ARG A 88 -11.00 8.35 2.07
N ARG A 89 -10.88 8.44 3.41
CA ARG A 89 -10.45 9.68 4.11
C ARG A 89 -9.41 9.33 5.17
N GLN A 90 -8.15 9.27 4.77
CA GLN A 90 -7.12 8.59 5.54
C GLN A 90 -5.99 9.48 6.05
N GLN A 91 -5.75 10.66 5.46
CA GLN A 91 -4.68 11.55 5.94
C GLN A 91 -4.93 12.09 7.36
N GLU A 92 -6.18 12.11 7.83
CA GLU A 92 -6.55 12.60 9.17
C GLU A 92 -6.86 11.44 10.15
N SER A 93 -6.64 10.19 9.75
CA SER A 93 -6.92 9.03 10.61
C SER A 93 -5.78 8.78 11.60
N LYS A 94 -6.10 8.59 12.88
CA LYS A 94 -5.13 8.13 13.89
C LYS A 94 -4.68 6.68 13.70
N HIS A 95 -5.33 5.93 12.81
CA HIS A 95 -5.11 4.51 12.61
C HIS A 95 -4.20 4.19 11.42
N TYR A 96 -3.89 5.18 10.59
CA TYR A 96 -3.11 4.97 9.38
C TYR A 96 -2.09 6.08 9.20
N LYS A 97 -0.93 5.71 8.70
CA LYS A 97 0.15 6.61 8.32
C LYS A 97 0.37 6.50 6.82
N THR A 98 0.50 7.63 6.16
CA THR A 98 0.98 7.70 4.77
C THR A 98 2.46 8.05 4.77
N THR A 99 3.26 7.27 4.06
CA THR A 99 4.68 7.50 3.82
C THR A 99 4.86 7.84 2.34
N PRO A 100 5.52 8.96 1.99
CA PRO A 100 5.85 9.27 0.60
C PRO A 100 6.64 8.14 -0.06
N TRP A 101 6.34 7.86 -1.33
CA TRP A 101 6.92 6.69 -2.02
C TRP A 101 8.43 6.80 -2.20
N GLU A 102 8.92 8.02 -2.45
CA GLU A 102 10.33 8.35 -2.62
C GLU A 102 11.19 8.12 -1.37
N GLU A 103 10.58 8.05 -0.18
CA GLU A 103 11.28 7.75 1.08
C GLU A 103 11.51 6.24 1.28
N LEU A 104 10.86 5.38 0.47
CA LEU A 104 10.98 3.94 0.58
C LEU A 104 12.26 3.45 -0.11
N PRO A 105 12.87 2.34 0.36
CA PRO A 105 14.08 1.77 -0.24
C PRO A 105 13.89 1.27 -1.67
N PHE A 106 12.64 1.21 -2.15
CA PHE A 106 12.24 0.82 -3.51
C PHE A 106 11.42 1.93 -4.20
N GLY A 107 11.67 3.20 -3.85
CA GLY A 107 10.98 4.35 -4.43
C GLY A 107 11.12 4.49 -5.96
N ASP A 108 12.12 3.84 -6.56
CA ASP A 108 12.40 3.77 -7.99
C ASP A 108 11.72 2.58 -8.71
N LEU A 109 11.01 1.73 -7.96
CA LEU A 109 10.46 0.48 -8.49
C LEU A 109 9.50 0.68 -9.67
N GLU A 110 8.63 1.69 -9.60
CA GLU A 110 7.68 1.97 -10.67
C GLU A 110 8.39 2.41 -11.96
N ASP A 111 9.44 3.23 -11.86
CA ASP A 111 10.23 3.67 -13.01
C ASP A 111 10.93 2.49 -13.70
N ARG A 112 11.50 1.58 -12.91
CA ARG A 112 12.14 0.36 -13.41
C ARG A 112 11.15 -0.56 -14.12
N LEU A 113 9.96 -0.73 -13.55
CA LEU A 113 8.88 -1.50 -14.18
C LEU A 113 8.47 -0.88 -15.51
N HIS A 114 8.30 0.44 -15.57
CA HIS A 114 8.00 1.13 -16.82
C HIS A 114 9.10 0.96 -17.87
N GLY A 115 10.38 1.03 -17.47
CA GLY A 115 11.51 0.73 -18.35
C GLY A 115 11.40 -0.66 -18.98
N PHE A 116 11.17 -1.69 -18.15
CA PHE A 116 10.99 -3.06 -18.66
C PHE A 116 9.77 -3.21 -19.58
N ALA A 117 8.66 -2.55 -19.29
CA ALA A 117 7.47 -2.60 -20.13
C ALA A 117 7.68 -1.94 -21.50
N GLN A 118 8.45 -0.83 -21.54
CA GLN A 118 8.81 -0.15 -22.79
C GLN A 118 9.80 -0.99 -23.62
N GLU A 119 10.83 -1.54 -22.98
CA GLU A 119 11.78 -2.45 -23.64
C GLU A 119 11.04 -3.65 -24.24
N ALA A 120 10.12 -4.26 -23.50
CA ALA A 120 9.35 -5.39 -23.98
C ALA A 120 8.39 -5.05 -25.13
N ALA A 121 7.87 -3.81 -25.18
CA ALA A 121 7.01 -3.36 -26.27
C ALA A 121 7.78 -3.02 -27.55
N ALA A 122 9.09 -2.82 -27.46
CA ALA A 122 9.97 -2.52 -28.59
C ALA A 122 10.58 -3.78 -29.25
N LEU A 123 10.34 -4.97 -28.70
CA LEU A 123 10.74 -6.28 -29.25
C LEU A 123 9.70 -6.80 -30.25
#